data_AF-A0AA96V3U2-F1
#
_entry.id   AF-A0AA96V3U2-F1
#
_cell.length_a   1.000
_cell.length_b   1.000
_cell.length_c   1.000
_cell.angle_alpha   90.00
_cell.angle_beta   90.00
_cell.angle_gamma   90.00
#
_symmetry.space_group_name_H-M   'P 1'
#
loop_
_entity.id
_entity.type
_entity.pdbx_description
1 polymer ?
#
loop_
_entity_poly.entity_id
_entity_poly.type
_entity_poly.pdbx_seq_one_letter_code
_entity_poly.pdbx_strand_id
1 'polypeptide(L)'
;MENEKINNKKTPVSISISEDLLAKVNQLVETEDFASISDIVFTSLCSFFGKIAVYENNPDFEYKMILAASKEDRSPKKQISVSLNRYLIKELRFLSQVLEKNQSFIIRIAIVDYIESYTTTRKLRDNTLQLSVKSKTEKMVLISEKELEKSIREIIEKMYKNNNKS
;
A
#
# COMPACT_ATOMS: atom_id res chain seq x y z
N MET A 1 32.51 -8.04 17.96
CA MET A 1 31.27 -7.33 17.55
C MET A 1 31.39 -7.05 16.06
N GLU A 2 30.95 -7.97 15.20
CA GLU A 2 31.10 -7.90 13.74
C GLU A 2 29.75 -7.98 13.00
N ASN A 3 28.64 -7.56 13.63
CA ASN A 3 27.29 -7.71 13.07
C ASN A 3 26.59 -6.39 12.71
N GLU A 4 27.34 -5.32 12.41
CA GLU A 4 26.77 -4.05 11.93
C GLU A 4 27.44 -3.58 10.64
N LYS A 5 27.25 -4.34 9.55
CA LYS A 5 27.47 -3.86 8.17
C LYS A 5 26.89 -4.84 7.15
N ILE A 6 25.67 -5.34 7.37
CA ILE A 6 24.88 -5.86 6.26
C ILE A 6 24.39 -4.64 5.46
N ASN A 7 25.33 -4.12 4.67
CA ASN A 7 25.20 -3.24 3.53
C ASN A 7 23.74 -2.87 3.17
N ASN A 8 23.31 -1.67 3.56
CA ASN A 8 22.22 -0.91 2.92
C ASN A 8 22.60 -0.50 1.48
N LYS A 9 23.27 -1.37 0.73
CA LYS A 9 23.72 -1.11 -0.63
C LYS A 9 22.51 -1.25 -1.54
N LYS A 10 21.85 -0.12 -1.80
CA LYS A 10 20.85 -0.03 -2.86
C LYS A 10 21.56 -0.26 -4.19
N THR A 11 20.98 -1.08 -5.05
CA THR A 11 21.49 -1.43 -6.37
C THR A 11 20.55 -0.82 -7.41
N PRO A 12 21.08 -0.14 -8.44
CA PRO A 12 20.26 0.38 -9.52
C PRO A 12 19.65 -0.78 -10.31
N VAL A 13 18.35 -0.70 -10.55
CA VAL A 13 17.57 -1.62 -11.37
C VAL A 13 16.87 -0.79 -12.44
N SER A 14 17.04 -1.21 -13.69
CA SER A 14 16.36 -0.54 -14.79
C SER A 14 14.97 -1.14 -15.01
N ILE A 15 13.96 -0.28 -15.07
CA ILE A 15 12.58 -0.67 -15.29
C ILE A 15 11.98 0.04 -16.49
N SER A 16 11.20 -0.70 -17.28
CA SER A 16 10.42 -0.17 -18.39
C SER A 16 8.99 0.10 -17.94
N ILE A 17 8.60 1.36 -17.85
CA ILE A 17 7.30 1.83 -17.35
C ILE A 17 6.58 2.63 -18.43
N SER A 18 5.25 2.54 -18.51
CA SER A 18 4.49 3.39 -19.43
C SER A 18 4.58 4.86 -19.03
N GLU A 19 4.52 5.75 -20.01
CA GLU A 19 4.59 7.20 -19.74
C GLU A 19 3.42 7.68 -18.88
N ASP A 20 2.22 7.15 -19.10
CA ASP A 20 1.03 7.48 -18.30
C ASP A 20 1.20 7.07 -16.84
N LEU A 21 1.74 5.86 -16.60
CA LEU A 21 2.01 5.39 -15.24
C LEU A 21 3.14 6.19 -14.60
N LEU A 22 4.18 6.55 -15.37
CA LEU A 22 5.26 7.41 -14.90
C LEU A 22 4.75 8.80 -14.52
N ALA A 23 3.82 9.37 -15.27
CA ALA A 23 3.19 10.65 -14.94
C ALA A 23 2.44 10.58 -13.59
N LYS A 24 1.67 9.52 -13.35
CA LYS A 24 1.01 9.29 -12.05
C LYS A 24 2.00 9.13 -10.90
N VAL A 25 3.09 8.41 -11.13
CA VAL A 25 4.17 8.25 -10.15
C VAL A 25 4.81 9.60 -9.84
N ASN A 26 5.15 10.40 -10.85
CA ASN A 26 5.72 11.74 -10.65
C ASN A 26 4.75 12.65 -9.89
N GLN A 27 3.45 12.60 -10.21
CA GLN A 27 2.44 13.36 -9.48
C GLN A 27 2.42 12.99 -7.99
N LEU A 28 2.58 11.71 -7.64
CA LEU A 28 2.66 11.29 -6.23
C LEU A 28 3.95 11.78 -5.55
N VAL A 29 5.08 11.85 -6.26
CA VAL A 29 6.31 12.47 -5.71
C VAL A 29 6.09 13.96 -5.45
N GLU A 30 5.39 14.66 -6.33
CA GLU A 30 5.16 16.11 -6.21
C GLU A 30 4.12 16.47 -5.14
N THR A 31 3.13 15.61 -4.90
CA THR A 31 1.96 15.92 -4.07
C THR A 31 1.92 15.21 -2.72
N GLU A 32 2.78 14.23 -2.50
CA GLU A 32 2.83 13.42 -1.28
C GLU A 32 4.26 13.39 -0.70
N ASP A 33 4.43 12.80 0.49
CA ASP A 33 5.71 12.73 1.22
C ASP A 33 6.72 11.71 0.64
N PHE A 34 6.71 11.46 -0.67
CA PHE A 34 7.72 10.61 -1.32
C PHE A 34 8.91 11.44 -1.77
N ALA A 35 10.10 11.07 -1.30
CA ALA A 35 11.34 11.77 -1.67
C ALA A 35 11.78 11.46 -3.12
N SER A 36 11.36 10.35 -3.71
CA SER A 36 11.75 9.95 -5.06
C SER A 36 10.85 8.87 -5.67
N ILE A 37 10.98 8.66 -6.99
CA ILE A 37 10.40 7.51 -7.70
C ILE A 37 10.87 6.18 -7.08
N SER A 38 12.14 6.11 -6.64
CA SER A 38 12.67 4.89 -6.02
C SER A 38 11.92 4.54 -4.73
N ASP A 39 11.46 5.53 -3.97
CA ASP A 39 10.71 5.32 -2.74
C ASP A 39 9.28 4.84 -3.01
N ILE A 40 8.65 5.34 -4.08
CA ILE A 40 7.35 4.81 -4.54
C ILE A 40 7.51 3.35 -4.99
N VAL A 41 8.52 3.03 -5.81
CA VAL A 41 8.75 1.65 -6.26
C VAL A 41 9.04 0.72 -5.09
N PHE A 42 9.90 1.16 -4.16
CA PHE A 42 10.20 0.43 -2.93
C PHE A 42 8.92 0.13 -2.14
N THR A 43 8.13 1.16 -1.84
CA THR A 43 6.90 1.06 -1.04
C THR A 43 5.87 0.17 -1.72
N SER A 44 5.71 0.32 -3.04
CA SER A 44 4.81 -0.49 -3.85
C SER A 44 5.20 -1.97 -3.79
N LEU A 45 6.48 -2.30 -3.94
CA LEU A 45 6.98 -3.67 -3.85
C LEU A 45 6.82 -4.25 -2.45
N CYS A 46 7.09 -3.48 -1.40
CA CYS A 46 6.88 -3.92 -0.02
C CYS A 46 5.40 -4.24 0.25
N SER A 47 4.49 -3.36 -0.17
CA SER A 47 3.05 -3.61 -0.08
C SER A 47 2.64 -4.86 -0.86
N PHE A 48 3.14 -4.99 -2.09
CA PHE A 48 2.85 -6.10 -2.98
C PHE A 48 3.32 -7.45 -2.42
N PHE A 49 4.57 -7.54 -1.96
CA PHE A 49 5.09 -8.75 -1.34
C PHE A 49 4.47 -9.03 0.03
N GLY A 50 4.12 -7.99 0.78
CA GLY A 50 3.37 -8.12 2.03
C GLY A 50 2.00 -8.76 1.82
N LYS A 51 1.26 -8.32 0.79
CA LYS A 51 0.02 -8.97 0.35
C LYS A 51 0.29 -10.44 0.03
N ILE A 52 1.23 -10.74 -0.87
CA ILE A 52 1.57 -12.13 -1.24
C ILE A 52 1.88 -13.00 -0.02
N ALA A 53 2.69 -12.52 0.93
CA ALA A 53 3.06 -13.28 2.13
C ALA A 53 1.89 -13.59 3.06
N VAL A 54 0.91 -12.66 3.18
CA VAL A 54 -0.34 -12.94 3.91
C VAL A 54 -1.14 -14.03 3.19
N TYR A 55 -1.12 -14.04 1.86
CA TYR A 55 -1.90 -14.94 1.01
C TYR A 55 -1.23 -16.28 0.66
N GLU A 56 0.06 -16.48 0.90
CA GLU A 56 0.71 -17.81 0.78
C GLU A 56 0.07 -18.86 1.71
N ASN A 57 -0.72 -18.42 2.70
CA ASN A 57 -1.56 -19.28 3.54
C ASN A 57 -2.95 -19.61 2.92
N ASN A 58 -3.27 -19.11 1.71
CA ASN A 58 -4.51 -19.36 0.94
C ASN A 58 -4.23 -19.32 -0.59
N PRO A 59 -3.67 -20.40 -1.17
CA PRO A 59 -3.07 -20.41 -2.51
C PRO A 59 -4.04 -20.24 -3.71
N ASP A 60 -5.34 -20.44 -3.53
CA ASP A 60 -6.29 -20.59 -4.66
C ASP A 60 -6.99 -19.30 -5.13
N PHE A 61 -7.01 -18.21 -4.35
CA PHE A 61 -8.00 -17.14 -4.59
C PHE A 61 -7.49 -15.90 -5.34
N GLU A 62 -6.27 -15.40 -5.10
CA GLU A 62 -5.93 -14.01 -5.49
C GLU A 62 -4.76 -13.81 -6.46
N TYR A 63 -3.88 -14.80 -6.63
CA TYR A 63 -2.70 -14.62 -7.47
C TYR A 63 -3.05 -14.34 -8.94
N LYS A 64 -4.11 -14.98 -9.44
CA LYS A 64 -4.65 -14.75 -10.78
C LYS A 64 -5.42 -13.43 -10.89
N MET A 65 -6.02 -12.92 -9.81
CA MET A 65 -6.70 -11.62 -9.81
C MET A 65 -5.72 -10.45 -9.91
N ILE A 66 -4.61 -10.52 -9.20
CA ILE A 66 -3.52 -9.52 -9.28
C ILE A 66 -2.94 -9.45 -10.71
N LEU A 67 -2.82 -10.59 -11.39
CA LEU A 67 -2.39 -10.65 -12.80
C LEU A 67 -3.48 -10.21 -13.79
N ALA A 68 -4.76 -10.47 -13.49
CA ALA A 68 -5.89 -10.09 -14.33
C ALA A 68 -6.14 -8.56 -14.37
N ALA A 69 -5.74 -7.84 -13.32
CA ALA A 69 -5.80 -6.38 -13.27
C ALA A 69 -4.82 -5.71 -14.25
N SER A 70 -3.73 -6.38 -14.65
CA SER A 70 -2.82 -5.86 -15.66
C SER A 70 -3.31 -6.19 -17.07
N LYS A 71 -4.22 -5.38 -17.61
CA LYS A 71 -4.39 -5.34 -19.07
C LYS A 71 -3.04 -4.99 -19.69
N GLU A 72 -2.67 -5.63 -20.80
CA GLU A 72 -1.43 -5.29 -21.51
C GLU A 72 -1.48 -3.81 -21.93
N ASP A 73 -0.73 -3.00 -21.21
CA ASP A 73 -0.56 -1.59 -21.52
C ASP A 73 0.33 -1.48 -22.78
N ARG A 74 -0.31 -1.07 -23.88
CA ARG A 74 0.30 -0.85 -25.20
C ARG A 74 0.90 0.54 -25.36
N SER A 75 0.82 1.39 -24.33
CA SER A 75 1.37 2.74 -24.37
C SER A 75 2.91 2.73 -24.49
N PRO A 76 3.50 3.83 -24.99
CA PRO A 76 4.95 4.02 -25.03
C PRO A 76 5.57 3.81 -23.66
N LYS A 77 6.70 3.10 -23.63
CA LYS A 77 7.42 2.81 -22.38
C LYS A 77 8.73 3.58 -22.32
N LYS A 78 8.98 4.20 -21.19
CA LYS A 78 10.24 4.86 -20.86
C LYS A 78 11.05 3.97 -19.93
N GLN A 79 12.35 3.91 -20.18
CA GLN A 79 13.29 3.24 -19.29
C GLN A 79 13.71 4.21 -18.18
N ILE A 80 13.53 3.80 -16.93
CA ILE A 80 13.97 4.56 -15.76
C ILE A 80 14.87 3.69 -14.88
N SER A 81 15.75 4.33 -14.11
CA SER A 81 16.63 3.66 -13.16
C SER A 81 16.13 3.93 -11.75
N VAL A 82 15.92 2.86 -10.96
CA VAL A 82 15.47 2.94 -9.58
C VAL A 82 16.42 2.19 -8.66
N SER A 83 16.58 2.66 -7.43
CA SER A 83 17.51 2.08 -6.47
C SER A 83 16.78 1.14 -5.52
N LEU A 84 17.00 -0.17 -5.64
CA LEU A 84 16.36 -1.19 -4.80
C LEU A 84 17.35 -1.86 -3.85
N ASN A 85 16.88 -2.27 -2.67
CA ASN A 85 17.71 -3.04 -1.76
C ASN A 85 17.89 -4.49 -2.26
N ARG A 86 18.91 -5.16 -1.74
CA ARG A 86 19.23 -6.55 -2.13
C ARG A 86 18.09 -7.54 -1.85
N TYR A 87 17.32 -7.30 -0.79
CA TYR A 87 16.19 -8.14 -0.41
C TYR A 87 15.10 -8.13 -1.48
N LEU A 88 14.61 -6.94 -1.87
CA LEU A 88 13.59 -6.80 -2.91
C LEU A 88 14.06 -7.35 -4.26
N ILE A 89 15.35 -7.23 -4.59
CA ILE A 89 15.91 -7.82 -5.82
C ILE A 89 15.84 -9.35 -5.77
N LYS A 90 16.08 -9.96 -4.61
CA LYS A 90 15.96 -11.42 -4.42
C LYS A 90 14.51 -11.86 -4.59
N GLU A 91 13.57 -11.20 -3.92
CA GLU A 91 12.13 -11.50 -4.02
C GLU A 91 11.60 -11.30 -5.45
N LEU A 92 12.00 -10.21 -6.13
CA LEU A 92 11.67 -9.97 -7.54
C LEU A 92 12.20 -11.06 -8.45
N ARG A 93 13.41 -11.57 -8.20
CA ARG A 93 14.00 -12.66 -9.00
C ARG A 93 13.24 -13.96 -8.79
N PHE A 94 12.93 -14.30 -7.54
CA PHE A 94 12.12 -15.48 -7.23
C PHE A 94 10.77 -15.40 -7.92
N LEU A 95 10.06 -14.30 -7.77
CA LEU A 95 8.74 -14.13 -8.35
C LEU A 95 8.75 -14.07 -9.88
N SER A 96 9.79 -13.48 -10.47
CA SER A 96 10.02 -13.50 -11.92
C SER A 96 10.13 -14.91 -12.46
N GLN A 97 10.74 -15.84 -11.71
CA GLN A 97 10.83 -17.25 -12.08
C GLN A 97 9.50 -17.96 -11.92
N VAL A 98 8.82 -17.77 -10.79
CA VAL A 98 7.52 -18.42 -10.50
C VAL A 98 6.45 -18.03 -11.53
N LEU A 99 6.44 -16.78 -11.97
CA LEU A 99 5.42 -16.27 -12.90
C LEU A 99 5.82 -16.32 -14.37
N GLU A 100 7.06 -16.70 -14.67
CA GLU A 100 7.62 -16.61 -16.02
C GLU A 100 7.46 -15.21 -16.64
N LYS A 101 7.58 -14.17 -15.82
CA LYS A 101 7.48 -12.76 -16.21
C LYS A 101 8.76 -12.02 -15.85
N ASN A 102 9.15 -11.04 -16.66
CA ASN A 102 10.31 -10.22 -16.34
C ASN A 102 10.06 -9.31 -15.12
N GLN A 103 11.15 -8.89 -14.45
CA GLN A 103 11.08 -8.06 -13.25
C GLN A 103 10.40 -6.70 -13.51
N SER A 104 10.60 -6.09 -14.69
CA SER A 104 9.92 -4.84 -15.04
C SER A 104 8.39 -4.99 -15.03
N PHE A 105 7.86 -6.13 -15.47
CA PHE A 105 6.44 -6.41 -15.47
C PHE A 105 5.90 -6.47 -14.04
N ILE A 106 6.56 -7.21 -13.14
CA ILE A 106 6.17 -7.34 -11.74
C ILE A 106 6.19 -5.97 -11.04
N ILE A 107 7.25 -5.19 -11.27
CA ILE A 107 7.38 -3.85 -10.69
C ILE A 107 6.24 -2.94 -11.16
N ARG A 108 5.87 -2.98 -12.44
CA ARG A 108 4.73 -2.20 -12.95
C ARG A 108 3.42 -2.60 -12.26
N ILE A 109 3.15 -3.90 -12.10
CA ILE A 109 1.94 -4.36 -11.41
C ILE A 109 1.92 -3.84 -9.97
N ALA A 110 3.04 -3.97 -9.25
CA ALA A 110 3.13 -3.49 -7.88
C ALA A 110 2.84 -1.98 -7.79
N ILE A 111 3.36 -1.17 -8.70
CA ILE A 111 3.10 0.28 -8.76
C ILE A 111 1.61 0.54 -9.03
N VAL A 112 0.99 -0.14 -10.00
CA VAL A 112 -0.43 0.06 -10.32
C VAL A 112 -1.30 -0.28 -9.12
N ASP A 113 -1.12 -1.47 -8.54
CA ASP A 113 -1.85 -1.94 -7.35
C ASP A 113 -1.71 -0.94 -6.18
N TYR A 114 -0.49 -0.43 -5.97
CA TYR A 114 -0.24 0.56 -4.93
C TYR A 114 -0.98 1.86 -5.18
N ILE A 115 -0.91 2.41 -6.40
CA ILE A 115 -1.59 3.68 -6.74
C ILE A 115 -3.11 3.54 -6.64
N GLU A 116 -3.68 2.42 -7.08
CA GLU A 116 -5.12 2.15 -6.96
C GLU A 116 -5.54 2.02 -5.49
N SER A 117 -4.77 1.28 -4.69
CA SER A 117 -4.99 1.16 -3.24
C SER A 117 -4.87 2.51 -2.53
N TYR A 118 -3.86 3.30 -2.90
CA TYR A 118 -3.58 4.63 -2.32
C TYR A 118 -4.71 5.62 -2.63
N THR A 119 -5.12 5.72 -3.91
CA THR A 119 -6.21 6.61 -4.33
C THR A 119 -7.54 6.24 -3.69
N THR A 120 -7.81 4.95 -3.51
CA THR A 120 -9.01 4.46 -2.79
C THR A 120 -8.97 4.87 -1.32
N THR A 121 -7.84 4.63 -0.65
CA THR A 121 -7.66 4.96 0.77
C THR A 121 -7.72 6.46 1.01
N ARG A 122 -7.11 7.27 0.12
CA ARG A 122 -7.16 8.74 0.18
C ARG A 122 -8.59 9.25 0.02
N LYS A 123 -9.34 8.76 -0.97
CA LYS A 123 -10.77 9.11 -1.14
C LYS A 123 -11.60 8.77 0.10
N LEU A 124 -11.37 7.60 0.71
CA LEU A 124 -12.05 7.22 1.95
C LEU A 124 -11.70 8.15 3.11
N ARG A 125 -10.42 8.51 3.26
CA ARG A 125 -9.96 9.47 4.27
C ARG A 125 -10.58 10.85 4.06
N ASP A 126 -10.55 11.36 2.84
CA ASP A 126 -11.11 12.68 2.49
C ASP A 126 -12.62 12.71 2.70
N ASN A 127 -13.34 11.63 2.35
CA ASN A 127 -14.76 11.49 2.64
C ASN A 127 -15.04 11.45 4.15
N THR A 128 -14.22 10.73 4.93
CA THR A 128 -14.35 10.65 6.39
C THR A 128 -14.10 12.02 7.04
N LEU A 129 -13.08 12.75 6.58
CA LEU A 129 -12.78 14.10 7.03
C LEU A 129 -13.92 15.06 6.67
N GLN A 130 -14.44 15.02 5.44
CA GLN A 130 -15.59 15.84 5.04
C GLN A 130 -16.84 15.54 5.87
N LEU A 131 -17.11 14.27 6.19
CA LEU A 131 -18.22 13.88 7.06
C LEU A 131 -18.03 14.43 8.47
N SER A 132 -16.81 14.36 9.03
CA SER A 132 -16.50 14.92 10.36
C SER A 132 -16.57 16.45 10.43
N VAL A 133 -16.28 17.14 9.32
CA VAL A 133 -16.42 18.60 9.22
C VAL A 133 -17.88 19.02 8.97
N LYS A 134 -18.67 18.20 8.27
CA LYS A 134 -20.12 18.43 8.06
C LYS A 134 -20.97 18.09 9.28
N SER A 135 -20.52 17.21 10.17
CA SER A 135 -21.11 17.08 11.51
C SER A 135 -20.77 18.33 12.31
N LYS A 136 -21.55 19.40 12.10
CA LYS A 136 -21.56 20.59 12.95
C LYS A 136 -21.54 20.16 14.40
N THR A 137 -20.46 20.55 15.07
CA THR A 137 -20.28 20.73 16.51
C THR A 137 -21.60 20.72 17.30
N GLU A 138 -22.05 19.54 17.69
CA GLU A 138 -22.67 19.41 19.00
C GLU A 138 -21.58 19.83 20.01
N LYS A 139 -21.96 20.71 20.95
CA LYS A 139 -21.07 21.38 21.91
C LYS A 139 -19.89 20.47 22.28
N MET A 140 -18.65 20.97 22.15
CA MET A 140 -17.51 20.35 22.80
C MET A 140 -17.79 20.32 24.30
N VAL A 141 -18.25 19.18 24.80
CA VAL A 141 -18.36 18.94 26.23
C VAL A 141 -16.97 18.56 26.69
N LEU A 142 -16.38 19.37 27.58
CA LEU A 142 -15.21 18.96 28.34
C LEU A 142 -15.65 17.81 29.25
N ILE A 143 -15.44 16.58 28.78
CA ILE A 143 -15.67 15.37 29.55
C ILE A 143 -14.34 15.02 30.23
N SER A 144 -14.36 14.83 31.54
CA SER A 144 -13.18 14.36 32.26
C SER A 144 -12.84 12.91 31.86
N GLU A 145 -11.57 12.51 31.97
CA GLU A 145 -11.13 11.16 31.63
C GLU A 145 -11.97 10.07 32.34
N LYS A 146 -12.34 10.31 33.60
CA LYS A 146 -13.22 9.42 34.39
C LYS A 146 -14.63 9.29 33.82
N GLU A 147 -15.20 10.37 33.28
CA GLU A 147 -16.52 10.36 32.67
C GLU A 147 -16.51 9.71 31.29
N LEU A 148 -15.42 9.86 30.54
CA LEU A 148 -15.21 9.16 29.27
C LEU A 148 -15.12 7.65 29.50
N GLU A 149 -14.33 7.22 30.49
CA GLU A 149 -14.20 5.80 30.84
C GLU A 149 -15.55 5.19 31.23
N LYS A 150 -16.33 5.89 32.06
CA LYS A 150 -17.68 5.48 32.44
C LYS A 150 -18.60 5.34 31.23
N SER A 151 -18.59 6.32 30.33
CA SER A 151 -19.43 6.33 29.12
C SER A 151 -19.08 5.17 28.17
N ILE A 152 -17.78 4.90 27.98
CA ILE A 152 -17.32 3.78 27.16
C ILE A 152 -17.76 2.44 27.78
N ARG A 153 -17.60 2.26 29.10
CA ARG A 153 -18.06 1.04 29.78
C ARG A 153 -19.56 0.82 29.63
N GLU A 154 -20.37 1.86 29.77
CA GLU A 154 -21.82 1.78 29.60
C GLU A 154 -22.24 1.40 28.16
N ILE A 155 -21.55 1.93 27.15
CA ILE A 155 -21.78 1.56 25.73
C ILE A 155 -21.43 0.08 25.50
N ILE A 156 -20.27 -0.36 25.98
CA ILE A 156 -19.81 -1.74 25.86
C ILE A 156 -20.80 -2.69 26.54
N GLU A 157 -21.22 -2.40 27.77
CA GLU A 157 -22.20 -3.23 28.48
C GLU A 157 -23.55 -3.31 27.77
N LYS A 158 -24.03 -2.21 27.18
CA LYS A 158 -25.27 -2.20 26.39
C LYS A 158 -25.15 -3.09 25.15
N MET A 159 -24.02 -3.04 24.44
CA MET A 159 -23.75 -3.88 23.28
C MET A 159 -23.73 -5.37 23.65
N TYR A 160 -23.05 -5.74 24.74
CA TYR A 160 -23.00 -7.13 25.21
C TYR A 160 -24.35 -7.65 25.73
N LYS A 161 -25.12 -6.83 26.45
CA LYS A 161 -26.46 -7.22 26.95
C LYS A 161 -27.48 -7.39 25.82
N ASN A 162 -27.35 -6.65 24.72
CA ASN A 162 -28.20 -6.80 23.55
C ASN A 162 -27.85 -8.04 22.71
N ASN A 163 -26.58 -8.45 22.68
CA ASN A 163 -26.14 -9.64 21.93
C ASN A 163 -26.37 -10.97 22.67
N ASN A 164 -26.58 -10.96 23.99
CA ASN A 164 -26.87 -12.15 24.79
C ASN A 164 -28.37 -12.34 25.10
N LYS A 165 -29.25 -11.61 24.41
CA LYS A 165 -30.72 -11.75 24.49
C LYS A 165 -31.35 -12.29 23.19
N SER A 166 -30.55 -12.73 22.22
CA SER A 166 -31.00 -13.39 20.99
C SER A 166 -30.59 -14.85 20.98
#